data_AF-A0AAD8M8F9-F1
#
_entry.id   AF-A0AAD8M8F9-F1
#
_cell.length_a   1.000
_cell.length_b   1.000
_cell.length_c   1.000
_cell.angle_alpha   90.00
_cell.angle_beta   90.00
_cell.angle_gamma   90.00
#
_symmetry.space_group_name_H-M   'P 1'
#
loop_
_entity.id
_entity.type
_entity.pdbx_description
1 polymer ?
#
loop_
_entity_poly.entity_id
_entity_poly.type
_entity_poly.pdbx_seq_one_letter_code
_entity_poly.pdbx_strand_id
1 'polypeptide(L)'
;MKALSLNLEALNPARLPEQHKNNMISHISLGEVESAMKDLDSNKAPGPDGLNGAFIKKVVTNRISPSLSYIISASQSAFVKQRQISDSILIANEAVHSILSKQSTGVIFKLDFAEFLGCNKGTWPMQYLGAAIGSSPNNVAFWDP
;
A
#
# COMPACT_ATOMS: atom_id res chain seq x y z
N MET A 1 13.87 -21.76 10.58
CA MET A 1 13.51 -21.14 9.28
C MET A 1 14.00 -19.70 9.31
N LYS A 2 15.10 -19.37 8.62
CA LYS A 2 15.52 -17.97 8.46
C LYS A 2 14.62 -17.35 7.39
N ALA A 3 13.87 -16.32 7.75
CA ALA A 3 13.20 -15.50 6.75
C ALA A 3 14.29 -14.85 5.90
N LEU A 4 14.40 -15.28 4.63
CA LEU A 4 15.19 -14.56 3.64
C LEU A 4 14.44 -13.26 3.37
N SER A 5 14.79 -12.19 4.09
CA SER A 5 14.42 -10.85 3.66
C SER A 5 14.89 -10.69 2.22
N LEU A 6 14.01 -10.25 1.32
CA LEU A 6 14.40 -9.82 -0.02
C LEU A 6 15.51 -8.77 0.12
N ASN A 7 16.76 -9.20 -0.06
CA ASN A 7 17.88 -8.29 -0.04
C ASN A 7 17.88 -7.56 -1.39
N LEU A 8 17.29 -6.35 -1.42
CA LEU A 8 17.24 -5.50 -2.61
C LEU A 8 18.65 -5.20 -3.15
N GLU A 9 19.68 -5.20 -2.30
CA GLU A 9 21.08 -5.01 -2.72
C GLU A 9 21.59 -6.20 -3.57
N ALA A 10 21.13 -7.42 -3.28
CA ALA A 10 21.48 -8.61 -4.05
C ALA A 10 20.85 -8.64 -5.45
N LEU A 11 19.79 -7.86 -5.66
CA LEU A 11 19.12 -7.72 -6.94
C LEU A 11 19.93 -6.89 -7.95
N ASN A 12 20.90 -6.07 -7.48
CA ASN A 12 21.69 -5.09 -8.23
C ASN A 12 21.10 -4.73 -9.61
N PRO A 13 19.98 -3.98 -9.65
CA PRO A 13 19.32 -3.66 -10.90
C PRO A 13 20.20 -2.71 -11.71
N ALA A 14 20.91 -3.26 -12.70
CA ALA A 14 21.93 -2.56 -13.47
C ALA A 14 21.37 -1.41 -14.32
N ARG A 15 20.06 -1.39 -14.59
CA ARG A 15 19.39 -0.41 -15.46
C ARG A 15 18.76 0.79 -14.75
N LEU A 16 18.77 0.81 -13.42
CA LEU A 16 18.19 1.90 -12.64
C LEU A 16 19.22 3.01 -12.36
N PRO A 17 18.89 4.29 -12.55
CA PRO A 17 19.74 5.40 -12.11
C PRO A 17 19.98 5.35 -10.60
N GLU A 18 21.22 5.60 -10.15
CA GLU A 18 21.61 5.51 -8.73
C GLU A 18 20.77 6.41 -7.82
N GLN A 19 20.39 7.60 -8.29
CA GLN A 19 19.52 8.51 -7.55
C GLN A 19 18.12 7.91 -7.29
N HIS A 20 17.59 7.16 -8.26
CA HIS A 20 16.30 6.49 -8.13
C HIS A 20 16.37 5.33 -7.15
N LYS A 21 17.48 4.57 -7.17
CA LYS A 21 17.75 3.52 -6.17
C LYS A 21 17.80 4.08 -4.76
N ASN A 22 18.51 5.20 -4.57
CA ASN A 22 18.65 5.83 -3.26
C ASN A 22 17.31 6.35 -2.72
N ASN A 23 16.42 6.84 -3.57
CA ASN A 23 15.07 7.26 -3.17
C ASN A 23 14.17 6.08 -2.77
N MET A 24 14.35 4.92 -3.40
CA MET A 24 13.58 3.71 -3.07
C MET A 24 14.10 3.01 -1.82
N ILE A 25 15.40 3.13 -1.51
CA ILE A 25 16.04 2.45 -0.38
C ILE A 25 16.15 3.38 0.85
N SER A 26 15.85 4.68 0.70
CA SER A 26 15.93 5.64 1.80
C SER A 26 14.99 5.26 2.96
N HIS A 27 15.44 5.54 4.18
CA HIS A 27 14.58 5.48 5.35
C HIS A 27 13.63 6.68 5.36
N ILE A 28 12.37 6.43 5.73
CA ILE A 28 11.39 7.51 5.91
C ILE A 28 11.79 8.37 7.09
N SER A 29 11.83 9.68 6.84
CA SER A 29 12.17 10.67 7.87
C SER A 29 10.93 11.22 8.57
N LEU A 30 11.09 11.71 9.80
CA LEU A 30 10.02 12.40 10.53
C LEU A 30 9.48 13.60 9.75
N GLY A 31 10.36 14.35 9.07
CA GLY A 31 9.96 15.50 8.25
C GLY A 31 9.07 15.11 7.07
N GLU A 32 9.28 13.93 6.48
CA GLU A 32 8.41 13.40 5.43
C GLU A 32 7.02 13.05 5.97
N VAL A 33 6.95 12.40 7.14
CA VAL A 33 5.70 12.08 7.82
C VAL A 33 4.94 13.35 8.18
N GLU A 34 5.63 14.36 8.74
CA GLU A 34 5.04 15.66 9.04
C GLU A 34 4.54 16.37 7.79
N SER A 35 5.28 16.31 6.68
CA SER A 35 4.84 16.86 5.41
C SER A 35 3.59 16.16 4.89
N ALA A 36 3.55 14.83 4.94
CA ALA A 36 2.38 14.05 4.52
C ALA A 36 1.15 14.35 5.41
N MET A 37 1.36 14.51 6.72
CA MET A 37 0.30 14.92 7.64
C MET A 37 -0.17 16.34 7.33
N LYS A 38 0.73 17.27 7.01
CA LYS A 38 0.38 18.65 6.61
C LYS A 38 -0.48 18.68 5.35
N ASP A 39 -0.22 17.82 4.38
CA ASP A 39 -1.01 17.71 3.14
C ASP A 39 -2.42 17.14 3.37
N LEU A 40 -2.69 16.49 4.52
CA LEU A 40 -4.02 16.02 4.86
C LEU A 40 -4.97 17.19 5.15
N ASP A 41 -6.08 17.26 4.42
CA ASP A 41 -7.15 18.23 4.68
C ASP A 41 -7.88 17.91 5.99
N SER A 42 -7.87 18.89 6.89
CA SER A 42 -8.52 18.84 8.20
C SER A 42 -10.05 18.80 8.12
N ASN A 43 -10.62 19.31 7.03
CA ASN A 43 -12.07 19.47 6.85
C ASN A 43 -12.72 18.29 6.12
N LYS A 44 -12.03 17.16 6.02
CA LYS A 44 -12.65 15.91 5.54
C LYS A 44 -13.79 15.48 6.46
N ALA A 45 -14.85 14.96 5.83
CA ALA A 45 -16.01 14.43 6.54
C ALA A 45 -15.57 13.36 7.57
N PRO A 46 -16.06 13.46 8.82
CA PRO A 46 -15.73 12.49 9.85
C PRO A 46 -16.34 11.13 9.56
N GLY A 47 -15.72 10.07 10.08
CA GLY A 47 -16.28 8.72 10.05
C GLY A 47 -17.49 8.58 11.00
N PRO A 48 -18.05 7.36 11.13
CA PRO A 48 -19.10 7.07 12.11
C PRO A 48 -18.63 7.26 13.56
N ASP A 49 -17.32 7.35 13.78
CA ASP A 49 -16.67 7.69 15.04
C ASP A 49 -16.68 9.19 15.37
N GLY A 50 -17.04 10.05 14.41
CA GLY A 50 -17.07 11.50 14.57
C GLY A 50 -15.69 12.17 14.59
N LEU A 51 -14.61 11.42 14.35
CA LEU A 51 -13.25 11.96 14.37
C LEU A 51 -12.92 12.65 13.04
N ASN A 52 -12.61 13.94 13.09
CA ASN A 52 -12.23 14.71 11.91
C ASN A 52 -10.73 14.57 11.57
N GLY A 53 -10.36 14.99 10.36
CA GLY A 53 -8.96 14.93 9.89
C GLY A 53 -7.98 15.68 10.80
N ALA A 54 -8.42 16.78 11.43
CA ALA A 54 -7.60 17.56 12.36
C ALA A 54 -7.21 16.75 13.61
N PHE A 55 -8.15 15.99 14.17
CA PHE A 55 -7.87 15.12 15.32
C PHE A 55 -6.86 14.04 14.95
N ILE A 56 -7.09 13.33 13.84
CA ILE A 56 -6.21 12.25 13.37
C ILE A 56 -4.80 12.79 13.12
N LYS A 57 -4.68 13.94 12.43
CA LYS A 57 -3.42 14.62 12.14
C LYS A 57 -2.62 14.91 13.42
N LYS A 58 -3.29 15.41 14.47
CA LYS A 58 -2.67 15.70 15.77
C LYS A 58 -2.18 14.44 16.49
N VAL A 59 -2.98 13.37 16.48
CA VAL A 59 -2.62 12.10 17.15
C VAL A 59 -1.46 11.43 16.43
N VAL A 60 -1.54 11.31 15.10
CA VAL A 60 -0.50 10.67 14.29
C VAL A 60 0.83 11.42 14.44
N THR A 61 0.81 12.75 14.32
CA THR A 61 2.02 13.57 14.43
C THR A 61 2.70 13.45 15.79
N ASN A 62 1.93 13.44 16.88
CA ASN A 62 2.50 13.47 18.24
C ASN A 62 2.85 12.09 18.79
N ARG A 63 2.15 11.02 18.37
CA ARG A 63 2.27 9.68 18.97
C ARG A 63 2.87 8.65 18.03
N ILE A 64 2.50 8.69 16.76
CA ILE A 64 2.81 7.62 15.80
C ILE A 64 4.04 7.98 14.95
N SER A 65 4.28 9.26 14.64
CA SER A 65 5.45 9.72 13.88
C SER A 65 6.78 9.16 14.40
N PRO A 66 7.09 9.17 15.71
CA PRO A 66 8.35 8.62 16.22
C PRO A 66 8.55 7.12 15.94
N SER A 67 7.45 6.37 15.79
CA SER A 67 7.47 4.93 15.57
C SER A 67 7.37 4.55 14.08
N LEU A 68 6.88 5.45 13.22
CA LEU A 68 6.67 5.17 11.80
C LEU A 68 7.96 4.83 11.05
N SER A 69 9.09 5.42 11.41
CA SER A 69 10.40 5.11 10.82
C SER A 69 10.86 3.67 11.08
N TYR A 70 10.35 3.03 12.14
CA TYR A 70 10.65 1.63 12.47
C TYR A 70 9.64 0.66 11.85
N ILE A 71 8.39 1.10 11.66
CA ILE A 71 7.31 0.27 11.11
C ILE A 71 7.41 0.21 9.58
N ILE A 72 7.74 1.33 8.93
CA ILE A 72 7.81 1.38 7.47
C ILE A 72 9.19 0.92 7.00
N SER A 73 9.20 -0.23 6.32
CA SER A 73 10.40 -0.75 5.68
C SER A 73 10.82 0.12 4.49
N ALA A 74 12.12 0.22 4.23
CA ALA A 74 12.66 0.79 3.00
C ALA A 74 12.06 0.14 1.75
N SER A 75 11.71 -1.15 1.80
CA SER A 75 11.09 -1.87 0.68
C SER A 75 9.61 -1.53 0.42
N GLN A 76 8.94 -0.78 1.31
CA GLN A 76 7.55 -0.40 1.14
C GLN A 76 7.40 0.76 0.15
N SER A 77 6.92 0.46 -1.04
CA SER A 77 6.74 1.45 -2.12
C SER A 77 5.36 2.10 -2.13
N ALA A 78 4.32 1.43 -1.62
CA ALA A 78 2.95 1.94 -1.62
C ALA A 78 2.69 2.93 -0.48
N PHE A 79 1.90 3.97 -0.75
CA PHE A 79 1.43 4.97 0.22
C PHE A 79 2.54 5.77 0.93
N VAL A 80 3.74 5.84 0.34
CA VAL A 80 4.86 6.67 0.80
C VAL A 80 5.04 7.82 -0.19
N LYS A 81 5.27 9.04 0.32
CA LYS A 81 5.41 10.23 -0.53
C LYS A 81 6.67 10.07 -1.37
N GLN A 82 6.66 10.59 -2.60
CA GLN A 82 7.76 10.47 -3.57
C GLN A 82 8.09 9.04 -4.06
N ARG A 83 7.36 8.00 -3.62
CA ARG A 83 7.42 6.65 -4.20
C ARG A 83 6.23 6.45 -5.10
N GLN A 84 6.47 5.96 -6.32
CA GLN A 84 5.43 5.73 -7.31
C GLN A 84 5.14 4.25 -7.49
N ILE A 85 3.92 3.94 -7.92
CA ILE A 85 3.54 2.55 -8.21
C ILE A 85 4.39 1.94 -9.33
N SER A 86 4.83 2.77 -10.29
CA SER A 86 5.74 2.41 -11.39
C SER A 86 7.08 1.87 -10.89
N ASP A 87 7.58 2.36 -9.76
CA ASP A 87 8.84 1.92 -9.17
C ASP A 87 8.79 0.44 -8.79
N SER A 88 7.65 0.00 -8.25
CA SER A 88 7.43 -1.40 -7.87
C SER A 88 7.43 -2.32 -9.08
N ILE A 89 6.82 -1.86 -10.18
CA ILE A 89 6.77 -2.60 -11.45
C ILE A 89 8.19 -2.73 -12.04
N LEU A 90 8.96 -1.65 -11.98
CA LEU A 90 10.33 -1.63 -12.51
C LEU A 90 11.26 -2.56 -11.71
N ILE A 91 11.18 -2.55 -10.38
CA ILE A 91 11.93 -3.49 -9.52
C ILE A 91 11.55 -4.94 -9.85
N ALA A 92 10.27 -5.25 -10.01
CA ALA A 92 9.81 -6.60 -10.35
C ALA A 92 10.34 -7.04 -11.72
N ASN A 93 10.31 -6.16 -12.72
CA ASN A 93 10.85 -6.44 -14.06
C ASN A 93 12.36 -6.71 -14.02
N GLU A 94 13.13 -5.91 -13.28
CA GLU A 94 14.58 -6.10 -13.12
C GLU A 94 14.91 -7.36 -12.32
N ALA A 95 14.09 -7.72 -11.32
CA ALA A 95 14.23 -8.97 -10.57
C ALA A 95 14.12 -10.18 -11.50
N VAL A 96 13.07 -10.21 -12.32
CA VAL A 96 12.83 -11.26 -13.33
C VAL A 96 13.96 -11.29 -14.34
N HIS A 97 14.37 -10.13 -14.85
CA HIS A 97 15.46 -10.02 -15.83
C HIS A 97 16.79 -10.55 -15.28
N SER A 98 17.10 -10.28 -14.01
CA SER A 98 18.32 -10.74 -13.34
C SER A 98 18.37 -12.25 -13.15
N ILE A 99 17.22 -12.89 -12.91
CA ILE A 99 17.10 -14.35 -12.79
C ILE A 99 17.32 -15.00 -14.16
N LEU A 100 16.69 -14.45 -15.20
CA LEU A 100 16.82 -14.95 -16.57
C LEU A 100 18.25 -14.81 -17.11
N SER A 101 18.91 -13.66 -16.89
CA SER A 101 20.27 -13.40 -17.39
C SER A 101 21.32 -14.28 -16.71
N LYS A 102 21.14 -14.60 -15.42
CA LYS A 102 22.04 -15.48 -14.65
C LYS A 102 21.73 -16.97 -14.83
N GLN A 103 20.73 -17.34 -15.64
CA GLN A 103 20.20 -18.70 -15.76
C GLN A 103 19.92 -19.36 -14.40
N SER A 104 19.49 -18.57 -13.41
CA SER A 104 19.15 -19.08 -12.09
C SER A 104 17.67 -19.46 -12.03
N THR A 105 17.33 -20.41 -11.15
CA THR A 105 15.93 -20.72 -10.87
C THR A 105 15.41 -19.75 -9.81
N GLY A 106 14.29 -19.08 -10.08
CA GLY A 106 13.62 -18.19 -9.16
C GLY A 106 12.18 -18.62 -8.89
N VAL A 107 11.65 -18.28 -7.73
CA VAL A 107 10.25 -18.52 -7.34
C VAL A 107 9.61 -17.20 -6.96
N ILE A 108 8.42 -16.92 -7.50
CA ILE A 108 7.61 -15.75 -7.16
C ILE A 108 6.47 -16.20 -6.26
N PHE A 109 6.39 -15.63 -5.06
CA PHE A 109 5.30 -15.86 -4.14
C PHE A 109 4.35 -14.67 -4.14
N LYS A 110 3.14 -14.87 -4.67
CA LYS A 110 2.05 -13.91 -4.55
C LYS A 110 1.33 -14.17 -3.23
N LEU A 111 1.40 -13.21 -2.31
CA LEU A 111 0.68 -13.24 -1.04
C LEU A 111 -0.49 -12.26 -1.12
N ASP A 112 -1.72 -12.75 -0.92
CA ASP A 112 -2.92 -11.93 -0.81
C ASP A 112 -3.46 -12.02 0.63
N PHE A 113 -3.34 -10.91 1.36
CA PHE A 113 -3.79 -10.84 2.75
C PHE A 113 -5.30 -10.89 2.88
N ALA A 114 -6.08 -10.47 1.88
CA ALA A 114 -7.53 -10.53 1.96
C ALA A 114 -8.02 -11.97 1.98
N GLU A 115 -7.40 -12.82 1.15
CA GLU A 115 -7.68 -14.26 1.15
C GLU A 115 -7.15 -14.92 2.43
N PHE A 116 -5.92 -14.60 2.85
CA PHE A 116 -5.31 -15.16 4.06
C PHE A 116 -6.09 -14.83 5.34
N LEU A 117 -6.57 -13.60 5.48
CA LEU A 117 -7.33 -13.15 6.65
C LEU A 117 -8.81 -13.57 6.59
N GLY A 118 -9.24 -14.27 5.53
CA GLY A 118 -10.63 -14.67 5.36
C GLY A 118 -11.57 -13.47 5.24
N CYS A 119 -11.10 -12.37 4.62
CA CYS A 119 -11.92 -11.19 4.39
C CYS A 119 -13.07 -11.54 3.43
N ASN A 120 -14.24 -11.83 4.00
CA ASN A 120 -15.45 -11.98 3.22
C ASN A 120 -15.86 -10.62 2.65
N LYS A 121 -16.13 -10.54 1.34
CA LYS A 121 -16.82 -9.39 0.75
C LYS A 121 -18.23 -9.35 1.37
N GLY A 122 -18.41 -8.50 2.38
CA GLY A 122 -19.72 -8.26 2.96
C GLY A 122 -20.66 -7.69 1.89
N THR A 123 -21.88 -8.20 1.84
CA THR A 123 -22.99 -7.52 1.17
C THR A 123 -23.43 -6.39 2.08
N TRP A 124 -23.54 -5.17 1.55
CA TRP A 124 -24.04 -4.04 2.32
C TRP A 124 -25.54 -4.22 2.51
N PRO A 125 -26.07 -4.29 3.75
CA PRO A 125 -27.50 -4.52 3.98
C PRO A 125 -28.36 -3.27 3.75
N MET A 126 -27.80 -2.24 3.12
CA MET A 126 -28.53 -1.02 2.80
C MET A 126 -29.18 -1.14 1.43
N GLN A 127 -30.48 -0.83 1.40
CA GLN A 127 -31.23 -0.66 0.17
C GLN A 127 -31.02 0.77 -0.34
N TYR A 128 -30.62 0.91 -1.60
CA TYR A 128 -30.63 2.19 -2.32
C TYR A 128 -31.67 2.09 -3.42
N LEU A 129 -32.68 2.95 -3.38
CA LEU A 129 -33.84 2.91 -4.29
C LEU A 129 -34.59 1.55 -4.26
N GLY A 130 -34.68 0.91 -3.10
CA GLY A 130 -35.33 -0.41 -2.93
C GLY A 130 -34.43 -1.62 -3.20
N ALA A 131 -33.31 -1.45 -3.91
CA ALA A 131 -32.40 -2.54 -4.25
C ALA A 131 -31.19 -2.62 -3.28
N ALA A 132 -30.78 -3.84 -2.92
CA ALA A 132 -29.58 -4.05 -2.10
C ALA A 132 -28.32 -3.56 -2.85
N ILE A 133 -27.51 -2.71 -2.21
CA ILE A 133 -26.27 -2.23 -2.83
C ILE A 133 -25.31 -3.41 -3.02
N GLY A 134 -24.92 -3.67 -4.27
CA GLY A 134 -23.96 -4.72 -4.65
C GLY A 134 -24.59 -6.00 -5.24
N SER A 135 -25.90 -6.07 -5.41
CA SER A 135 -26.54 -7.14 -6.20
C SER A 135 -26.24 -6.99 -7.70
N SER A 136 -26.20 -8.11 -8.42
CA SER A 136 -25.96 -8.14 -9.85
C SER A 136 -27.09 -7.45 -10.63
N PRO A 137 -26.81 -6.45 -11.49
CA PRO A 137 -27.83 -5.79 -12.33
C PRO A 137 -28.51 -6.73 -13.34
N ASN A 138 -27.90 -7.90 -13.58
CA ASN A 138 -28.40 -8.91 -14.51
C ASN A 138 -29.45 -9.84 -13.87
N ASN A 139 -29.73 -9.71 -12.57
CA ASN A 139 -30.77 -10.47 -11.92
C ASN A 139 -32.10 -9.71 -11.99
N VAL A 140 -33.17 -10.33 -12.49
CA VAL A 140 -34.49 -9.70 -12.63
C VAL A 140 -35.05 -9.22 -11.29
N ALA A 141 -34.76 -9.94 -10.20
CA ALA A 141 -35.13 -9.54 -8.84
C ALA A 141 -34.44 -8.24 -8.35
N PHE A 142 -33.47 -7.71 -9.10
CA PHE A 142 -32.87 -6.40 -8.84
C PHE A 142 -33.80 -5.23 -9.20
N TRP A 143 -34.67 -5.43 -10.19
CA TRP A 143 -35.55 -4.41 -10.75
C TRP A 143 -36.98 -4.48 -10.21
N ASP A 144 -37.26 -5.45 -9.35
CA ASP A 144 -38.56 -5.61 -8.69
C ASP A 144 -38.49 -4.90 -7.33
N PRO A 145 -39.13 -3.74 -7.16
CA PRO A 145 -39.02 -2.89 -5.97
C PRO A 145 -39.64 -3.48 -4.70
#